data_AF-A0A1Q6G6N7-F1
#
_entry.id   AF-A0A1Q6G6N7-F1
#
_cell.length_a   1.000
_cell.length_b   1.000
_cell.length_c   1.000
_cell.angle_alpha   90.00
_cell.angle_beta   90.00
_cell.angle_gamma   90.00
#
_symmetry.space_group_name_H-M   'P 1'
#
loop_
_entity.id
_entity.type
_entity.pdbx_description
1 polymer ?
#
loop_
_entity_poly.entity_id
_entity_poly.type
_entity_poly.pdbx_seq_one_letter_code
_entity_poly.pdbx_strand_id
1 'polypeptide(L)'
;MVFIVLFWLIWIEQNRKNKYITLQRELMQKRSDTFLTAGDEAENEQNLDKLRKEKLSLCVRLFQTTGTCKRLRVIDCSKDERLCKMTALERADTCKVINETFVDVMLDLKSICNELNHDDLLFCIFSLLGYSKATIILCMNIVSDGAFKMRKSRIKDKVSAELFDWIFSKEVRLAF
;
A
#
# COMPACT_ATOMS: atom_id res chain seq x y z
N MET A 1 67.85 -0.71 32.45
CA MET A 1 66.70 0.22 32.55
C MET A 1 66.09 0.57 31.20
N VAL A 2 66.86 0.91 30.15
CA VAL A 2 66.32 1.30 28.83
C VAL A 2 65.50 0.20 28.12
N PHE A 3 65.95 -1.05 28.14
CA PHE A 3 65.24 -2.16 27.50
C PHE A 3 63.85 -2.44 28.10
N ILE A 4 63.68 -2.23 29.41
CA ILE A 4 62.40 -2.41 30.10
C ILE A 4 61.38 -1.39 29.60
N VAL A 5 61.81 -0.13 29.39
CA VAL A 5 60.95 0.95 28.87
C VAL A 5 60.55 0.67 27.43
N LEU A 6 61.47 0.19 26.59
CA LEU A 6 61.16 -0.17 25.20
C LEU A 6 60.14 -1.31 25.11
N PHE A 7 60.29 -2.36 25.93
CA PHE A 7 59.30 -3.44 26.02
C PHE A 7 57.93 -2.94 26.47
N TRP A 8 57.88 -2.00 27.42
CA TRP A 8 56.63 -1.41 27.91
C TRP A 8 55.93 -0.57 26.84
N LEU A 9 56.68 0.20 26.04
CA LEU A 9 56.15 0.98 24.92
C LEU A 9 55.61 0.09 23.79
N ILE A 10 56.34 -0.96 23.43
CA ILE A 10 55.90 -1.94 22.41
C ILE A 10 54.61 -2.65 22.86
N TRP A 11 54.51 -3.03 24.14
CA TRP A 11 53.31 -3.67 24.70
C TRP A 11 52.09 -2.74 24.65
N ILE A 12 52.28 -1.45 25.00
CA ILE A 12 51.23 -0.42 24.90
C ILE A 12 50.74 -0.27 23.47
N GLU A 13 51.66 -0.25 22.51
CA GLU A 13 51.32 -0.08 21.09
C GLU A 13 50.57 -1.30 20.54
N GLN A 14 51.00 -2.51 20.91
CA GLN A 14 50.36 -3.75 20.52
C GLN A 14 48.95 -3.87 21.10
N ASN A 15 48.77 -3.48 22.37
CA ASN A 15 47.46 -3.50 23.02
C ASN A 15 46.50 -2.47 22.39
N ARG A 16 47.02 -1.31 21.96
CA ARG A 16 46.24 -0.33 21.18
C ARG A 16 45.81 -0.92 19.84
N LYS A 17 46.74 -1.52 19.07
CA LYS A 17 46.44 -2.15 17.77
C LYS A 17 45.35 -3.22 17.90
N ASN A 18 45.41 -4.05 18.93
CA ASN A 18 44.40 -5.06 19.21
C ASN A 18 43.01 -4.44 19.47
N LYS A 19 42.94 -3.36 20.24
CA LYS A 19 41.67 -2.62 20.45
C LYS A 19 41.11 -2.05 19.15
N TYR A 20 41.95 -1.48 18.29
CA TYR A 20 41.52 -0.97 16.97
C TYR A 20 40.96 -2.09 16.09
N ILE A 21 41.62 -3.25 16.05
CA ILE A 21 41.16 -4.41 15.27
C ILE A 21 39.84 -4.94 15.81
N THR A 22 39.67 -5.02 17.14
CA THR A 22 38.39 -5.43 17.75
C THR A 22 37.27 -4.46 17.39
N LEU A 23 37.50 -3.16 17.51
CA LEU A 23 36.53 -2.12 17.11
C LEU A 23 36.17 -2.22 15.62
N GLN A 24 37.14 -2.46 14.74
CA GLN A 24 36.87 -2.66 13.31
C GLN A 24 36.05 -3.93 13.05
N ARG A 25 36.31 -5.04 13.77
CA ARG A 25 35.51 -6.26 13.66
C ARG A 25 34.08 -6.05 14.15
N GLU A 26 33.90 -5.38 15.28
CA GLU A 26 32.56 -5.06 15.79
C GLU A 26 31.77 -4.16 14.83
N LEU A 27 32.42 -3.17 14.21
CA LEU A 27 31.80 -2.34 13.17
C LEU A 27 31.46 -3.14 11.92
N MET A 28 32.35 -4.02 11.47
CA MET A 28 32.07 -4.91 10.33
C MET A 28 30.93 -5.87 10.62
N GLN A 29 30.89 -6.45 11.82
CA GLN A 29 29.83 -7.35 12.25
C GLN A 29 28.50 -6.60 12.33
N LYS A 30 28.45 -5.44 12.99
CA LYS A 30 27.23 -4.61 13.03
C LYS A 30 26.75 -4.20 11.65
N ARG A 31 27.67 -3.88 10.72
CA ARG A 31 27.31 -3.57 9.32
C ARG A 31 26.75 -4.80 8.59
N SER A 32 27.33 -5.98 8.82
CA SER A 32 26.84 -7.24 8.27
C SER A 32 25.45 -7.58 8.81
N ASP A 33 25.25 -7.49 10.13
CA ASP A 33 23.97 -7.76 10.78
C ASP A 33 22.90 -6.79 10.29
N THR A 34 23.22 -5.49 10.22
CA THR A 34 22.29 -4.48 9.67
C THR A 34 21.92 -4.77 8.22
N PHE A 35 22.86 -5.27 7.41
CA PHE A 35 22.62 -5.63 6.02
C PHE A 35 21.75 -6.89 5.88
N LEU A 36 21.99 -7.91 6.71
CA LEU A 36 21.19 -9.14 6.74
C LEU A 36 19.75 -8.83 7.17
N THR A 37 19.56 -8.08 8.27
CA THR A 37 18.23 -7.69 8.75
C THR A 37 17.50 -6.82 7.73
N ALA A 38 18.18 -5.87 7.09
CA ALA A 38 17.57 -5.04 6.04
C ALA A 38 17.19 -5.88 4.80
N GLY A 39 17.94 -6.93 4.48
CA GLY A 39 17.60 -7.89 3.43
C GLY A 39 16.33 -8.68 3.75
N ASP A 40 16.25 -9.23 4.96
CA ASP A 40 15.09 -10.01 5.43
C ASP A 40 13.83 -9.14 5.53
N GLU A 41 13.94 -7.90 6.01
CA GLU A 41 12.83 -6.94 6.07
C GLU A 41 12.32 -6.57 4.68
N ALA A 42 13.22 -6.28 3.73
CA ALA A 42 12.85 -5.95 2.36
C ALA A 42 12.21 -7.14 1.63
N GLU A 43 12.72 -8.36 1.83
CA GLU A 43 12.12 -9.57 1.27
C GLU A 43 10.72 -9.84 1.84
N ASN A 44 10.55 -9.65 3.15
CA ASN A 44 9.26 -9.84 3.81
C ASN A 44 8.22 -8.79 3.35
N GLU A 45 8.63 -7.53 3.19
CA GLU A 45 7.78 -6.46 2.67
C GLU A 45 7.36 -6.72 1.21
N GLN A 46 8.29 -7.20 0.36
CA GLN A 46 7.97 -7.62 -1.01
C GLN A 46 7.00 -8.80 -1.04
N ASN A 47 7.18 -9.80 -0.17
CA ASN A 47 6.28 -10.93 -0.05
C ASN A 47 4.87 -10.49 0.39
N LEU A 48 4.76 -9.55 1.33
CA LEU A 48 3.49 -8.99 1.77
C LEU A 48 2.80 -8.18 0.65
N ASP A 49 3.54 -7.39 -0.11
CA ASP A 49 3.00 -6.65 -1.24
C ASP A 49 2.50 -7.58 -2.36
N LYS A 50 3.26 -8.64 -2.66
CA LYS A 50 2.84 -9.68 -3.59
C LYS A 50 1.54 -10.35 -3.14
N LEU A 51 1.45 -10.76 -1.87
CA LEU A 51 0.25 -11.35 -1.31
C LEU A 51 -0.96 -10.42 -1.41
N ARG A 52 -0.77 -9.13 -1.15
CA ARG A 52 -1.82 -8.09 -1.28
C ARG A 52 -2.33 -7.99 -2.72
N LYS A 53 -1.42 -7.98 -3.70
CA LYS A 53 -1.77 -7.95 -5.13
C LYS A 53 -2.52 -9.22 -5.56
N GLU A 54 -2.13 -10.38 -5.05
CA GLU A 54 -2.81 -11.65 -5.32
C GLU A 54 -4.24 -11.69 -4.74
N LYS A 55 -4.41 -11.26 -3.48
CA LYS A 55 -5.74 -11.11 -2.87
C LYS A 55 -6.63 -10.17 -3.67
N LEU A 56 -6.13 -8.99 -4.04
CA LEU A 56 -6.85 -8.05 -4.89
C LEU A 56 -7.25 -8.70 -6.22
N SER A 57 -6.33 -9.38 -6.90
CA SER A 57 -6.61 -10.06 -8.18
C SER A 57 -7.73 -11.12 -8.05
N LEU A 58 -7.76 -11.88 -6.95
CA LEU A 58 -8.84 -12.83 -6.69
C LEU A 58 -10.19 -12.13 -6.50
N CYS A 59 -10.26 -11.09 -5.66
CA CYS A 59 -11.47 -10.30 -5.45
C CYS A 59 -11.97 -9.68 -6.76
N VAL A 60 -11.08 -9.20 -7.61
CA VAL A 60 -11.43 -8.64 -8.92
C VAL A 60 -12.05 -9.70 -9.82
N ARG A 61 -11.45 -10.89 -9.92
CA ARG A 61 -12.01 -12.00 -10.70
C ARG A 61 -13.40 -12.39 -10.19
N LEU A 62 -13.58 -12.45 -8.86
CA LEU A 62 -14.89 -12.71 -8.27
C LEU A 62 -15.89 -11.61 -8.63
N PHE A 63 -15.50 -10.35 -8.48
CA PHE A 63 -16.34 -9.20 -8.82
C PHE A 63 -16.77 -9.17 -10.28
N GLN A 64 -15.88 -9.53 -11.21
CA GLN A 64 -16.16 -9.60 -12.64
C GLN A 64 -17.29 -10.58 -12.99
N THR A 65 -17.54 -11.59 -12.16
CA THR A 65 -18.66 -12.53 -12.36
C THR A 65 -20.02 -11.93 -11.97
N THR A 66 -20.03 -10.83 -11.21
CA THR A 66 -21.26 -10.23 -10.67
C THR A 66 -22.01 -9.40 -11.71
N GLY A 67 -23.34 -9.33 -11.56
CA GLY A 67 -24.17 -8.39 -12.34
C GLY A 67 -23.79 -6.93 -12.10
N THR A 68 -23.33 -6.60 -10.90
CA THR A 68 -22.86 -5.26 -10.52
C THR A 68 -21.69 -4.81 -11.38
N CYS A 69 -20.67 -5.65 -11.58
CA CYS A 69 -19.53 -5.30 -12.44
C CYS A 69 -19.96 -5.04 -13.89
N LYS A 70 -20.88 -5.86 -14.44
CA LYS A 70 -21.39 -5.68 -15.81
C LYS A 70 -22.13 -4.33 -15.95
N ARG A 71 -22.99 -3.99 -14.98
CA ARG A 71 -23.71 -2.71 -14.95
C ARG A 71 -22.75 -1.52 -14.86
N LEU A 72 -21.79 -1.58 -13.94
CA LEU A 72 -20.82 -0.49 -13.77
C LEU A 72 -19.93 -0.31 -14.99
N ARG A 73 -19.57 -1.38 -15.71
CA ARG A 73 -18.86 -1.27 -16.99
C ARG A 73 -19.66 -0.48 -18.02
N VAL A 74 -20.95 -0.75 -18.15
CA VAL A 74 -21.82 0.00 -19.09
C VAL A 74 -21.85 1.48 -18.70
N ILE A 75 -22.01 1.79 -17.41
CA ILE A 75 -22.00 3.16 -16.89
C ILE A 75 -20.65 3.85 -17.19
N ASP A 76 -19.53 3.20 -16.88
CA ASP A 76 -18.20 3.81 -16.95
C ASP A 76 -17.72 4.07 -18.38
N CYS A 77 -18.15 3.23 -19.33
CA CYS A 77 -17.80 3.38 -20.75
C CYS A 77 -18.82 4.19 -21.56
N SER A 78 -20.02 4.45 -21.02
CA SER A 78 -21.09 5.13 -21.76
C SER A 78 -20.87 6.64 -21.80
N LYS A 79 -21.16 7.24 -22.96
CA LYS A 79 -21.34 8.69 -23.13
C LYS A 79 -22.80 9.13 -23.05
N ASP A 80 -23.73 8.17 -23.05
CA ASP A 80 -25.16 8.44 -22.93
C ASP A 80 -25.53 8.65 -21.46
N GLU A 81 -25.90 9.89 -21.12
CA GLU A 81 -26.33 10.30 -19.78
C GLU A 81 -27.54 9.51 -19.26
N ARG A 82 -28.35 8.91 -20.14
CA ARG A 82 -29.49 8.08 -19.73
C ARG A 82 -29.03 6.78 -19.05
N LEU A 83 -27.89 6.24 -19.49
CA LEU A 83 -27.30 5.03 -18.93
C LEU A 83 -26.47 5.32 -17.66
N CYS A 84 -26.05 6.58 -17.47
CA CYS A 84 -25.23 7.01 -16.33
C CYS A 84 -26.06 7.47 -15.13
N LYS A 85 -27.07 6.68 -14.75
CA LYS A 85 -27.97 6.97 -13.63
C LYS A 85 -28.13 5.75 -12.74
N MET A 86 -28.28 6.01 -11.45
CA MET A 86 -28.55 4.98 -10.44
C MET A 86 -29.57 5.52 -9.44
N THR A 87 -30.50 4.66 -9.03
CA THR A 87 -31.36 4.90 -7.88
C THR A 87 -30.59 4.76 -6.57
N ALA A 88 -31.17 5.20 -5.45
CA ALA A 88 -30.56 5.01 -4.13
C ALA A 88 -30.39 3.52 -3.79
N LEU A 89 -31.36 2.68 -4.17
CA LEU A 89 -31.31 1.24 -3.97
C LEU A 89 -30.15 0.61 -4.77
N GLU A 90 -30.03 0.94 -6.05
CA GLU A 90 -28.95 0.40 -6.88
C GLU A 90 -27.56 0.83 -6.39
N ARG A 91 -27.43 2.05 -5.85
CA ARG A 91 -26.18 2.50 -5.20
C ARG A 91 -25.87 1.66 -3.97
N ALA A 92 -26.85 1.47 -3.09
CA ALA A 92 -26.70 0.65 -1.90
C ALA A 92 -26.30 -0.80 -2.25
N ASP A 93 -26.95 -1.40 -3.24
CA ASP A 93 -26.64 -2.74 -3.73
C ASP A 93 -25.24 -2.83 -4.33
N THR A 94 -24.83 -1.83 -5.12
CA THR A 94 -23.47 -1.76 -5.66
C THR A 94 -22.44 -1.71 -4.55
N CYS A 95 -22.62 -0.81 -3.56
CA CYS A 95 -21.70 -0.68 -2.43
C CYS A 95 -21.67 -1.96 -1.60
N LYS A 96 -22.82 -2.62 -1.38
CA LYS A 96 -22.91 -3.89 -0.68
C LYS A 96 -22.09 -4.98 -1.38
N VAL A 97 -22.30 -5.19 -2.68
CA VAL A 97 -21.56 -6.22 -3.45
C VAL A 97 -20.06 -5.94 -3.42
N ILE A 98 -19.63 -4.68 -3.52
CA ILE A 98 -18.22 -4.31 -3.42
C ILE A 98 -17.69 -4.60 -2.01
N ASN A 99 -18.37 -4.17 -0.95
CA ASN A 99 -17.93 -4.44 0.42
C ASN A 99 -17.79 -5.94 0.69
N GLU A 100 -18.77 -6.75 0.27
CA GLU A 100 -18.74 -8.20 0.44
C GLU A 100 -17.61 -8.86 -0.37
N THR A 101 -17.38 -8.39 -1.60
CA THR A 101 -16.36 -8.99 -2.49
C THR A 101 -14.94 -8.60 -2.10
N PHE A 102 -14.74 -7.42 -1.52
CA PHE A 102 -13.42 -6.85 -1.23
C PHE A 102 -13.14 -6.69 0.27
N VAL A 103 -13.90 -7.33 1.15
CA VAL A 103 -13.78 -7.19 2.60
C VAL A 103 -12.35 -7.43 3.09
N ASP A 104 -11.66 -8.46 2.58
CA ASP A 104 -10.29 -8.78 2.99
C ASP A 104 -9.30 -7.70 2.56
N VAL A 105 -9.45 -7.15 1.35
CA VAL A 105 -8.61 -6.04 0.86
C VAL A 105 -8.85 -4.78 1.68
N MET A 106 -10.10 -4.51 2.06
CA MET A 106 -10.46 -3.37 2.91
C MET A 106 -9.90 -3.54 4.33
N LEU A 107 -9.93 -4.75 4.89
CA LEU A 107 -9.33 -5.05 6.19
C LEU A 107 -7.81 -4.91 6.15
N ASP A 108 -7.15 -5.40 5.09
CA ASP A 108 -5.71 -5.22 4.90
C ASP A 108 -5.36 -3.72 4.84
N LEU A 109 -6.07 -2.92 4.04
CA LEU A 109 -5.90 -1.45 3.99
C LEU A 109 -6.13 -0.78 5.35
N LYS A 110 -7.16 -1.22 6.09
CA LYS A 110 -7.47 -0.71 7.43
C LYS A 110 -6.40 -1.06 8.46
N SER A 111 -5.78 -2.23 8.33
CA SER A 111 -4.69 -2.67 9.22
C SER A 111 -3.43 -1.82 9.03
N ILE A 112 -3.13 -1.42 7.79
CA ILE A 112 -1.99 -0.56 7.46
C ILE A 112 -2.29 0.88 7.87
N CYS A 113 -3.52 1.35 7.64
CA CYS A 113 -3.94 2.73 7.90
C CYS A 113 -5.25 2.77 8.70
N ASN A 114 -5.15 2.69 10.02
CA ASN A 114 -6.32 2.64 10.91
C ASN A 114 -7.17 3.93 10.89
N GLU A 115 -6.64 5.04 10.37
CA GLU A 115 -7.39 6.31 10.26
C GLU A 115 -8.38 6.34 9.09
N LEU A 116 -8.33 5.39 8.16
CA LEU A 116 -9.28 5.30 7.05
C LEU A 116 -10.66 4.87 7.57
N ASN A 117 -11.69 5.67 7.31
CA ASN A 117 -13.05 5.26 7.60
C ASN A 117 -13.60 4.33 6.51
N HIS A 118 -14.76 3.72 6.74
CA HIS A 118 -15.35 2.77 5.80
C HIS A 118 -15.55 3.35 4.39
N ASP A 119 -16.04 4.59 4.29
CA ASP A 119 -16.20 5.23 2.98
C ASP A 119 -14.88 5.51 2.29
N ASP A 120 -13.82 5.82 3.05
CA ASP A 120 -12.46 6.00 2.50
C ASP A 120 -11.94 4.68 1.93
N LEU A 121 -12.16 3.56 2.64
CA LEU A 121 -11.83 2.22 2.14
C LEU A 121 -12.62 1.89 0.87
N LEU A 122 -13.93 2.14 0.86
CA LEU A 122 -14.77 1.91 -0.32
C LEU A 122 -14.30 2.75 -1.52
N PHE A 123 -13.91 4.01 -1.28
CA PHE A 123 -13.33 4.87 -2.31
C PHE A 123 -11.99 4.33 -2.85
N CYS A 124 -11.14 3.77 -1.99
CA CYS A 124 -9.91 3.10 -2.41
C CYS A 124 -10.21 1.89 -3.30
N ILE A 125 -11.21 1.06 -2.96
CA ILE A 125 -11.59 -0.09 -3.80
C ILE A 125 -12.09 0.37 -5.17
N PHE A 126 -12.96 1.38 -5.23
CA PHE A 126 -13.39 1.96 -6.51
C PHE A 126 -12.21 2.46 -7.37
N SER A 127 -11.20 3.04 -6.72
CA SER A 127 -10.00 3.56 -7.39
C SER A 127 -9.07 2.46 -7.88
N LEU A 128 -8.87 1.40 -7.06
CA LEU A 128 -8.12 0.19 -7.42
C LEU A 128 -8.79 -0.56 -8.58
N LEU A 129 -10.12 -0.50 -8.66
CA LEU A 129 -10.89 -1.01 -9.80
C LEU A 129 -10.84 -0.09 -11.03
N GLY A 130 -10.13 1.04 -10.97
CA GLY A 130 -9.90 1.90 -12.11
C GLY A 130 -11.15 2.61 -12.64
N TYR A 131 -12.25 2.66 -11.87
CA TYR A 131 -13.47 3.34 -12.30
C TYR A 131 -13.24 4.84 -12.46
N SER A 132 -13.88 5.44 -13.46
CA SER A 132 -13.77 6.86 -13.71
C SER A 132 -14.33 7.67 -12.54
N LYS A 133 -13.82 8.89 -12.39
CA LYS A 133 -14.31 9.85 -11.38
C LYS A 133 -15.83 10.01 -11.42
N ALA A 134 -16.44 10.04 -12.61
CA ALA A 134 -17.89 10.18 -12.77
C ALA A 134 -18.63 8.98 -12.17
N THR A 135 -18.17 7.76 -12.46
CA THR A 135 -18.75 6.52 -11.93
C THR A 135 -18.61 6.43 -10.42
N ILE A 136 -17.45 6.80 -9.86
CA ILE A 136 -17.24 6.81 -8.41
C ILE A 136 -18.19 7.80 -7.73
N ILE A 137 -18.30 9.02 -8.27
CA ILE A 137 -19.23 10.04 -7.77
C ILE A 137 -20.66 9.52 -7.78
N LEU A 138 -21.08 8.88 -8.89
CA LEU A 138 -22.41 8.32 -9.04
C LEU A 138 -22.68 7.20 -8.01
N CYS A 139 -21.78 6.22 -7.89
CA CYS A 139 -21.98 5.06 -7.01
C CYS A 139 -22.00 5.46 -5.54
N MET A 140 -21.09 6.34 -5.13
CA MET A 140 -20.92 6.76 -3.74
C MET A 140 -21.80 7.95 -3.35
N ASN A 141 -22.65 8.45 -4.27
CA ASN A 141 -23.50 9.62 -4.06
C ASN A 141 -22.71 10.85 -3.55
N ILE A 142 -21.53 11.09 -4.13
CA ILE A 142 -20.67 12.20 -3.72
C ILE A 142 -21.28 13.51 -4.21
N VAL A 143 -21.52 14.43 -3.29
CA VAL A 143 -22.30 15.66 -3.53
C VAL A 143 -21.65 16.65 -4.52
N SER A 144 -20.34 16.59 -4.74
CA SER A 144 -19.65 17.52 -5.64
C SER A 144 -18.22 17.07 -6.04
N ASP A 145 -17.68 17.73 -7.05
CA ASP A 145 -16.28 17.62 -7.46
C ASP A 145 -15.30 17.94 -6.31
N GLY A 146 -15.65 18.97 -5.52
CA GLY A 146 -14.89 19.37 -4.35
C GLY A 146 -14.87 18.28 -3.28
N ALA A 147 -16.03 17.65 -3.01
CA ALA A 147 -16.12 16.55 -2.05
C ALA A 147 -15.29 15.33 -2.49
N PHE A 148 -15.25 15.03 -3.79
CA PHE A 148 -14.37 13.99 -4.34
C PHE A 148 -12.89 14.31 -4.10
N LYS A 149 -12.46 15.53 -4.42
CA LYS A 149 -11.06 15.97 -4.22
C LYS A 149 -10.66 15.96 -2.75
N MET A 150 -11.52 16.46 -1.86
CA MET A 150 -11.27 16.45 -0.42
C MET A 150 -11.11 15.03 0.13
N ARG A 151 -11.94 14.09 -0.32
CA ARG A 151 -11.82 12.68 0.08
C ARG A 151 -10.49 12.09 -0.37
N LYS A 152 -10.09 12.32 -1.63
CA LYS A 152 -8.79 11.86 -2.14
C LYS A 152 -7.60 12.50 -1.39
N SER A 153 -7.67 13.80 -1.08
CA SER A 153 -6.65 14.49 -0.28
C SER A 153 -6.55 13.89 1.11
N ARG A 154 -7.68 13.71 1.79
CA ARG A 154 -7.71 13.10 3.13
C ARG A 154 -7.09 11.70 3.15
N ILE A 155 -7.29 10.90 2.09
CA ILE A 155 -6.63 9.59 1.98
C ILE A 155 -5.13 9.77 1.79
N LYS A 156 -4.71 10.69 0.90
CA LYS A 156 -3.28 11.00 0.68
C LYS A 156 -2.55 11.37 1.96
N ASP A 157 -3.21 12.12 2.84
CA ASP A 157 -2.61 12.58 4.10
C ASP A 157 -2.46 11.46 5.13
N LYS A 158 -3.17 10.33 4.96
CA LYS A 158 -3.23 9.21 5.90
C LYS A 158 -2.42 7.98 5.50
N VAL A 159 -2.00 7.89 4.23
CA VAL A 159 -1.34 6.69 3.68
C VAL A 159 0.07 7.03 3.20
N SER A 160 0.95 6.03 3.13
CA SER A 160 2.29 6.23 2.55
C SER A 160 2.20 6.62 1.07
N ALA A 161 3.23 7.30 0.55
CA ALA A 161 3.28 7.70 -0.86
C ALA A 161 3.17 6.48 -1.79
N GLU A 162 3.86 5.38 -1.46
CA GLU A 162 3.79 4.13 -2.21
C GLU A 162 2.39 3.53 -2.22
N LEU A 163 1.71 3.48 -1.06
CA LEU A 163 0.35 2.95 -0.99
C LEU A 163 -0.65 3.85 -1.73
N PHE A 164 -0.48 5.17 -1.65
CA PHE A 164 -1.28 6.12 -2.40
C PHE A 164 -1.13 5.89 -3.91
N ASP A 165 0.11 5.77 -4.38
CA ASP A 165 0.40 5.54 -5.78
C ASP A 165 -0.15 4.19 -6.22
N TRP A 166 -0.04 3.13 -5.43
CA TRP A 166 -0.67 1.84 -5.75
C TRP A 166 -2.20 1.94 -5.89
N ILE A 167 -2.89 2.64 -4.97
CA ILE A 167 -4.35 2.78 -4.98
C ILE A 167 -4.84 3.62 -6.17
N PHE A 168 -4.11 4.69 -6.52
CA PHE A 168 -4.54 5.68 -7.50
C PHE A 168 -3.75 5.65 -8.81
N SER A 169 -2.84 4.68 -8.98
CA SER A 169 -2.07 4.50 -10.21
C SER A 169 -2.99 4.08 -11.35
N LYS A 170 -2.70 4.62 -12.53
CA LYS A 170 -3.40 4.27 -13.76
C LYS A 170 -2.99 2.90 -14.33
N GLU A 171 -1.96 2.28 -13.75
CA GLU A 171 -1.38 0.99 -14.18
C GLU A 171 -2.14 -0.20 -13.59
N VAL A 172 -2.72 -0.06 -12.39
CA VAL A 172 -3.64 -1.05 -11.80
C VAL A 172 -5.04 -0.92 -12.42
N ARG A 173 -5.12 -0.48 -13.67
CA ARG A 173 -6.28 -0.79 -14.51
C ARG A 173 -6.20 -2.28 -14.80
N LEU A 174 -6.66 -3.09 -13.84
CA LEU A 174 -7.02 -4.48 -14.06
C LEU A 174 -7.76 -4.48 -15.39
N ALA A 175 -7.19 -5.12 -16.40
CA ALA A 175 -7.69 -5.06 -17.76
C ALA A 175 -9.20 -5.35 -17.74
N PHE A 176 -9.99 -4.30 -17.86
CA PHE A 176 -11.40 -4.37 -18.19
C PHE A 176 -11.47 -4.41 -19.71
#